data_AF-A0A4P7LFD6-F1
#
_entry.id   AF-A0A4P7LFD6-F1
#
_cell.length_a   1.000
_cell.length_b   1.000
_cell.length_c   1.000
_cell.angle_alpha   90.00
_cell.angle_beta   90.00
_cell.angle_gamma   90.00
#
_symmetry.space_group_name_H-M   'P 1'
#
loop_
_entity.id
_entity.type
_entity.pdbx_description
1 polymer ?
#
loop_
_entity_poly.entity_id
_entity_poly.type
_entity_poly.pdbx_seq_one_letter_code
_entity_poly.pdbx_strand_id
1 'polypeptide(L)'
;MVRRTKEEALETRHRILDAAETVFHARGVARPSLADIAEAAGVTRGAIYWHFKNKSDVFAAMCDRVHLPVEALCDPERIARQEDPLGGVRDICAYVMRQTVVNPRLRRVFEIIFHKCEMVQDNGAIFERQRQSHKEGLVKIREHLRLARERGQLPADLDLDLAVNAFHACIGGVLAHWLFSPEDFDLDANAERMADAFIDTLRLSPALRLGYVPRPMAQLDDELSTLCEQACQKEAAGLDTSDLVP
;
A
#
# COMPACT_ATOMS: atom_id res chain seq x y z
N MET A 1 38.43 17.77 7.80
CA MET A 1 37.48 17.81 8.92
C MET A 1 36.00 17.85 8.50
N VAL A 2 35.64 18.40 7.33
CA VAL A 2 34.24 18.54 6.83
C VAL A 2 33.54 17.22 6.41
N ARG A 3 34.30 16.16 6.10
CA ARG A 3 33.73 14.89 5.61
C ARG A 3 33.17 14.01 6.74
N ARG A 4 33.87 13.96 7.89
CA ARG A 4 33.44 13.23 9.10
C ARG A 4 32.12 13.76 9.68
N THR A 5 31.91 15.08 9.68
CA THR A 5 30.67 15.67 10.23
C THR A 5 29.42 15.40 9.39
N LYS A 6 29.56 15.24 8.06
CA LYS A 6 28.44 14.83 7.20
C LYS A 6 28.08 13.37 7.37
N GLU A 7 29.09 12.49 7.49
CA GLU A 7 28.91 11.07 7.75
C GLU A 7 28.24 10.85 9.13
N GLU A 8 28.73 11.51 10.18
CA GLU A 8 28.15 11.46 11.54
C GLU A 8 26.69 11.97 11.57
N ALA A 9 26.38 13.01 10.80
CA ALA A 9 25.01 13.51 10.65
C ALA A 9 24.10 12.50 9.93
N LEU A 10 24.60 11.83 8.88
CA LEU A 10 23.85 10.78 8.20
C LEU A 10 23.60 9.58 9.11
N GLU A 11 24.62 9.11 9.85
CA GLU A 11 24.48 8.03 10.83
C GLU A 11 23.44 8.36 11.90
N THR A 12 23.45 9.61 12.40
CA THR A 12 22.45 10.06 13.38
C THR A 12 21.04 10.09 12.78
N ARG A 13 20.89 10.55 11.53
CA ARG A 13 19.62 10.43 10.79
C ARG A 13 19.20 8.97 10.60
N HIS A 14 20.15 8.05 10.40
CA HIS A 14 19.89 6.61 10.33
C HIS A 14 19.30 6.06 11.62
N ARG A 15 19.95 6.32 12.75
CA ARG A 15 19.48 5.94 14.08
C ARG A 15 18.11 6.49 14.44
N ILE A 16 17.84 7.76 14.13
CA ILE A 16 16.53 8.38 14.41
C ILE A 16 15.40 7.64 13.69
N LEU A 17 15.59 7.31 12.41
CA LEU A 17 14.56 6.65 11.62
C LEU A 17 14.41 5.15 11.97
N ASP A 18 15.48 4.47 12.39
CA ASP A 18 15.37 3.09 12.91
C ASP A 18 14.60 3.06 14.25
N ALA A 19 14.83 4.07 15.11
CA ALA A 19 14.07 4.25 16.34
C ALA A 19 12.60 4.60 16.04
N ALA A 20 12.34 5.49 15.06
CA ALA A 20 10.99 5.84 14.64
C ALA A 20 10.20 4.62 14.16
N GLU A 21 10.82 3.78 13.33
CA GLU A 21 10.23 2.51 12.88
C GLU A 21 9.80 1.63 14.06
N THR A 22 10.70 1.42 15.02
CA THR A 22 10.42 0.61 16.22
C THR A 22 9.29 1.22 17.07
N VAL A 23 9.34 2.53 17.30
CA VAL A 23 8.37 3.25 18.14
C VAL A 23 6.98 3.26 17.50
N PHE A 24 6.88 3.56 16.20
CA PHE A 24 5.61 3.55 15.47
C PHE A 24 5.05 2.13 15.33
N HIS A 25 5.90 1.14 15.12
CA HIS A 25 5.49 -0.26 15.08
C HIS A 25 4.90 -0.73 16.42
N ALA A 26 5.53 -0.36 17.53
CA ALA A 26 5.06 -0.78 18.85
C ALA A 26 3.82 -0.02 19.34
N ARG A 27 3.73 1.28 19.08
CA ARG A 27 2.76 2.18 19.74
C ARG A 27 1.75 2.84 18.79
N GLY A 28 1.85 2.56 17.49
CA GLY A 28 1.14 3.29 16.46
C GLY A 28 1.73 4.67 16.18
N VAL A 29 1.27 5.32 15.12
CA VAL A 29 1.81 6.61 14.67
C VAL A 29 1.25 7.78 15.49
N ALA A 30 0.01 7.68 15.97
CA ALA A 30 -0.69 8.77 16.64
C ALA A 30 -0.06 9.15 17.98
N ARG A 31 0.24 8.17 18.84
CA ARG A 31 0.63 8.38 20.24
C ARG A 31 2.06 8.95 20.43
N PRO A 32 3.10 8.44 19.75
CA PRO A 32 4.47 8.89 20.02
C PRO A 32 4.72 10.33 19.56
N SER A 33 5.58 11.02 20.31
CA SER A 33 6.11 12.34 20.00
C SER A 33 7.52 12.26 19.39
N LEU A 34 8.04 13.39 18.87
CA LEU A 34 9.45 13.47 18.47
C LEU A 34 10.40 13.25 19.66
N ALA A 35 9.98 13.58 20.89
CA ALA A 35 10.82 13.37 22.07
C ALA A 35 10.96 11.87 22.38
N ASP A 36 9.88 11.10 22.27
CA ASP A 36 9.92 9.63 22.44
C ASP A 36 10.87 8.97 21.42
N ILE A 37 10.85 9.45 20.18
CA ILE A 37 11.72 8.95 19.11
C ILE A 37 13.18 9.33 19.37
N ALA A 38 13.44 10.56 19.85
CA ALA A 38 14.79 11.01 20.19
C ALA A 38 15.39 10.20 21.36
N GLU A 39 14.58 9.94 22.39
CA GLU A 39 14.96 9.10 23.51
C GLU A 39 15.29 7.67 23.04
N ALA A 40 14.41 7.06 22.25
CA ALA A 40 14.63 5.73 21.69
C ALA A 40 15.87 5.67 20.77
N ALA A 41 16.20 6.76 20.08
CA ALA A 41 17.39 6.85 19.23
C ALA A 41 18.69 7.16 20.01
N GLY A 42 18.60 7.46 21.31
CA GLY A 42 19.74 7.88 22.12
C GLY A 42 20.34 9.23 21.68
N VAL A 43 19.51 10.13 21.14
CA VAL A 43 19.92 11.47 20.70
C VAL A 43 19.24 12.55 21.54
N THR A 44 19.82 13.75 21.57
CA THR A 44 19.19 14.87 22.27
C THR A 44 17.95 15.36 21.52
N ARG A 45 17.01 16.00 22.23
CA ARG A 45 15.87 16.69 21.60
C ARG A 45 16.33 17.69 20.54
N GLY A 46 17.41 18.44 20.80
CA GLY A 46 17.97 19.37 19.81
C GLY A 46 18.46 18.68 18.53
N ALA A 47 19.08 17.51 18.67
CA ALA A 47 19.59 16.75 17.52
C ALA A 47 18.46 16.26 16.60
N ILE A 48 17.33 15.77 17.14
CA ILE A 48 16.21 15.35 16.27
C ILE A 48 15.60 16.53 15.51
N TYR A 49 15.44 17.70 16.16
CA TYR A 49 14.91 18.91 15.50
C TYR A 49 15.84 19.47 14.43
N TRP A 50 17.14 19.18 14.51
CA TRP A 50 18.09 19.51 13.45
C TRP A 50 17.85 18.68 12.18
N HIS A 51 17.39 17.44 12.31
CA HIS A 51 17.14 16.53 11.18
C HIS A 51 15.70 16.57 10.66
N PHE A 52 14.71 16.86 11.51
CA PHE A 52 13.29 16.76 11.20
C PHE A 52 12.50 17.86 11.91
N LYS A 53 11.66 18.59 11.18
CA LYS A 53 10.91 19.71 11.78
C LYS A 53 9.73 19.23 12.61
N ASN A 54 9.13 18.11 12.21
CA ASN A 54 7.93 17.55 12.83
C ASN A 54 7.90 16.02 12.68
N LYS A 55 6.92 15.37 13.33
CA LYS A 55 6.71 13.92 13.28
C LYS A 55 6.39 13.41 11.86
N SER A 56 5.68 14.20 11.07
CA SER A 56 5.34 13.87 9.69
C SER A 56 6.57 13.79 8.78
N ASP A 57 7.57 14.66 8.99
CA ASP A 57 8.85 14.61 8.27
C ASP A 57 9.63 13.33 8.60
N VAL A 58 9.61 12.90 9.87
CA VAL A 58 10.20 11.62 10.32
C VAL A 58 9.47 10.46 9.64
N PHE A 59 8.14 10.48 9.69
CA PHE A 59 7.30 9.44 9.09
C PHE A 59 7.52 9.33 7.58
N ALA A 60 7.52 10.46 6.87
CA ALA A 60 7.77 10.53 5.44
C ALA A 60 9.14 9.94 5.09
N ALA A 61 10.20 10.38 5.78
CA ALA A 61 11.55 9.90 5.52
C ALA A 61 11.76 8.42 5.90
N MET A 62 11.01 7.91 6.87
CA MET A 62 10.95 6.47 7.18
C MET A 62 10.33 5.70 6.01
N CYS A 63 9.19 6.16 5.47
CA CYS A 63 8.54 5.56 4.32
C CYS A 63 9.43 5.63 3.06
N ASP A 64 10.10 6.76 2.83
CA ASP A 64 10.99 6.95 1.69
C ASP A 64 12.13 5.91 1.68
N ARG A 65 12.62 5.46 2.85
CA ARG A 65 13.65 4.40 2.91
C ARG A 65 13.23 3.08 2.29
N VAL A 66 11.94 2.75 2.33
CA VAL A 66 11.41 1.52 1.75
C VAL A 66 10.82 1.73 0.37
N HIS A 67 10.33 2.94 0.07
CA HIS A 67 9.81 3.28 -1.25
C HIS A 67 10.91 3.54 -2.27
N LEU A 68 12.03 4.18 -1.92
CA LEU A 68 13.09 4.57 -2.86
C LEU A 68 13.57 3.45 -3.81
N PRO A 69 13.79 2.19 -3.36
CA PRO A 69 14.13 1.10 -4.27
C PRO A 69 13.04 0.82 -5.33
N VAL A 70 11.78 0.84 -4.92
CA VAL A 70 10.63 0.65 -5.83
C VAL A 70 10.45 1.88 -6.71
N GLU A 71 10.65 3.09 -6.19
CA GLU A 71 10.58 4.32 -6.97
C GLU A 71 11.61 4.38 -8.08
N ALA A 72 12.84 3.90 -7.83
CA ALA A 72 13.87 3.78 -8.85
C ALA A 72 13.48 2.79 -9.96
N LEU A 73 12.77 1.72 -9.60
CA LEU A 73 12.21 0.79 -10.59
C LEU A 73 11.07 1.44 -11.39
N CYS A 74 10.37 2.41 -10.82
CA CYS A 74 9.28 3.14 -11.46
C CYS A 74 9.73 4.51 -12.04
N ASP A 75 11.02 4.71 -12.28
CA ASP A 75 11.54 5.94 -12.87
C ASP A 75 10.99 6.13 -14.32
N PRO A 76 10.36 7.28 -14.65
CA PRO A 76 9.75 7.48 -15.97
C PRO A 76 10.71 7.31 -17.15
N GLU A 77 11.96 7.72 -17.03
CA GLU A 77 12.94 7.56 -18.11
C GLU A 77 13.35 6.09 -18.27
N ARG A 78 13.47 5.35 -17.16
CA ARG A 78 13.67 3.90 -17.19
C ARG A 78 12.50 3.21 -17.88
N ILE A 79 11.27 3.54 -17.47
CA ILE A 79 10.04 2.96 -18.00
C ILE A 79 9.93 3.18 -19.51
N ALA A 80 10.12 4.42 -19.98
CA ALA A 80 10.02 4.76 -21.39
C ALA A 80 11.00 3.95 -22.27
N ARG A 81 12.18 3.60 -21.72
CA ARG A 81 13.23 2.83 -22.39
C ARG A 81 13.08 1.31 -22.31
N GLN A 82 12.20 0.78 -21.45
CA GLN A 82 11.96 -0.67 -21.41
C GLN A 82 11.42 -1.14 -22.76
N GLU A 83 11.69 -2.37 -23.19
CA GLU A 83 11.01 -2.97 -24.35
C GLU A 83 9.68 -3.61 -23.92
N ASP A 84 9.68 -4.21 -22.72
CA ASP A 84 8.55 -4.88 -22.10
C ASP A 84 8.06 -4.15 -20.82
N PRO A 85 7.26 -3.08 -20.95
CA PRO A 85 6.78 -2.30 -19.81
C PRO A 85 5.74 -3.07 -18.97
N LEU A 86 4.98 -4.00 -19.58
CA LEU A 86 4.03 -4.85 -18.85
C LEU A 86 4.77 -5.89 -17.99
N GLY A 87 5.80 -6.55 -18.53
CA GLY A 87 6.70 -7.41 -17.77
C GLY A 87 7.42 -6.64 -16.65
N GLY A 88 7.81 -5.39 -16.90
CA GLY A 88 8.34 -4.50 -15.86
C GLY A 88 7.38 -4.28 -14.68
N VAL A 89 6.09 -4.06 -14.94
CA VAL A 89 5.06 -3.95 -13.88
C VAL A 89 4.90 -5.26 -13.13
N ARG A 90 4.86 -6.37 -13.86
CA ARG A 90 4.76 -7.72 -13.31
C ARG A 90 5.89 -7.99 -12.32
N ASP A 91 7.13 -7.68 -12.71
CA ASP A 91 8.32 -7.91 -11.88
C ASP A 91 8.36 -7.02 -10.65
N ILE A 92 7.95 -5.75 -10.78
CA ILE A 92 7.83 -4.84 -9.63
C ILE A 92 6.78 -5.36 -8.64
N CYS A 93 5.63 -5.84 -9.13
CA CYS A 93 4.58 -6.42 -8.31
C CYS A 93 5.09 -7.62 -7.50
N ALA A 94 5.71 -8.60 -8.17
CA ALA A 94 6.29 -9.78 -7.53
C ALA A 94 7.41 -9.40 -6.55
N TYR A 95 8.29 -8.46 -6.94
CA TYR A 95 9.36 -7.97 -6.07
C TYR A 95 8.83 -7.38 -4.77
N VAL A 96 7.79 -6.53 -4.82
CA VAL A 96 7.21 -5.92 -3.62
C VAL A 96 6.62 -6.98 -2.69
N MET A 97 5.89 -7.97 -3.23
CA MET A 97 5.36 -9.08 -2.44
C MET A 97 6.48 -9.87 -1.74
N ARG A 98 7.51 -10.28 -2.48
CA ARG A 98 8.64 -11.04 -1.90
C ARG A 98 9.42 -10.23 -0.87
N GLN A 99 9.70 -8.96 -1.15
CA GLN A 99 10.40 -8.09 -0.21
C GLN A 99 9.61 -7.88 1.09
N THR A 100 8.28 -7.88 1.03
CA THR A 100 7.44 -7.82 2.24
C THR A 100 7.66 -9.03 3.14
N VAL A 101 7.95 -10.19 2.54
CA VAL A 101 8.34 -11.39 3.29
C VAL A 101 9.80 -11.31 3.74
N VAL A 102 10.76 -11.09 2.85
CA VAL A 102 12.18 -11.31 3.20
C VAL A 102 12.86 -10.13 3.89
N ASN A 103 12.30 -8.92 3.82
CA ASN A 103 12.91 -7.71 4.37
C ASN A 103 12.15 -7.22 5.62
N PRO A 104 12.67 -7.45 6.84
CA PRO A 104 11.97 -7.08 8.08
C PRO A 104 11.68 -5.59 8.21
N ARG A 105 12.53 -4.73 7.64
CA ARG A 105 12.30 -3.27 7.66
C ARG A 105 11.12 -2.90 6.78
N LEU A 106 11.10 -3.41 5.55
CA LEU A 106 10.00 -3.15 4.62
C LEU A 106 8.68 -3.69 5.17
N ARG A 107 8.70 -4.90 5.74
CA ARG A 107 7.57 -5.50 6.44
C ARG A 107 7.02 -4.59 7.54
N ARG A 108 7.88 -4.17 8.50
CA ARG A 108 7.46 -3.30 9.61
C ARG A 108 6.90 -1.96 9.14
N VAL A 109 7.50 -1.35 8.11
CA VAL A 109 6.98 -0.10 7.56
C VAL A 109 5.61 -0.31 6.93
N PHE A 110 5.40 -1.37 6.13
CA PHE A 110 4.07 -1.66 5.61
C PHE A 110 3.05 -1.99 6.71
N GLU A 111 3.41 -2.74 7.75
CA GLU A 111 2.53 -2.95 8.90
C GLU A 111 2.14 -1.62 9.57
N ILE A 112 3.08 -0.68 9.69
CA ILE A 112 2.78 0.66 10.21
C ILE A 112 1.77 1.37 9.30
N ILE A 113 2.02 1.38 7.99
CA ILE A 113 1.19 2.07 7.00
C ILE A 113 -0.23 1.50 6.96
N PHE A 114 -0.38 0.17 6.90
CA PHE A 114 -1.68 -0.49 6.73
C PHE A 114 -2.46 -0.63 8.04
N HIS A 115 -1.79 -0.88 9.17
CA HIS A 115 -2.47 -1.33 10.40
C HIS A 115 -2.24 -0.45 11.63
N LYS A 116 -1.29 0.50 11.59
CA LYS A 116 -0.92 1.29 12.78
C LYS A 116 -0.89 2.80 12.54
N CYS A 117 -1.31 3.24 11.35
CA CYS A 117 -1.40 4.63 10.95
C CYS A 117 -2.88 5.05 10.87
N GLU A 118 -3.31 5.90 11.80
CA GLU A 118 -4.66 6.45 11.79
C GLU A 118 -4.80 7.50 10.68
N MET A 119 -5.76 7.28 9.77
CA MET A 119 -6.04 8.15 8.63
C MET A 119 -7.10 9.21 8.97
N VAL A 120 -6.82 10.01 10.00
CA VAL A 120 -7.70 11.06 10.51
C VAL A 120 -7.23 12.45 10.07
N GLN A 121 -8.17 13.39 9.86
CA GLN A 121 -7.87 14.76 9.43
C GLN A 121 -6.99 15.53 10.44
N ASP A 122 -7.13 15.25 11.75
CA ASP A 122 -6.30 15.84 12.81
C ASP A 122 -4.81 15.41 12.74
N ASN A 123 -4.51 14.28 12.07
CA ASN A 123 -3.15 13.86 11.72
C ASN A 123 -2.72 14.45 10.35
N GLY A 124 -3.25 15.62 9.98
CA GLY A 124 -3.34 16.15 8.62
C GLY A 124 -2.11 15.96 7.75
N ALA A 125 -0.91 16.32 8.22
CA ALA A 125 0.31 16.22 7.41
C ALA A 125 0.74 14.77 7.09
N ILE A 126 0.49 13.80 7.98
CA ILE A 126 0.78 12.37 7.71
C ILE A 126 -0.25 11.82 6.73
N PHE A 127 -1.54 12.13 6.96
CA PHE A 127 -2.62 11.77 6.07
C PHE A 127 -2.42 12.31 4.65
N GLU A 128 -2.08 13.59 4.53
CA GLU A 128 -1.80 14.25 3.25
C GLU A 128 -0.59 13.64 2.55
N ARG A 129 0.49 13.35 3.28
CA ARG A 129 1.66 12.67 2.73
C ARG A 129 1.31 11.29 2.18
N GLN A 130 0.56 10.48 2.94
CA GLN A 130 0.15 9.15 2.47
C GLN A 130 -0.75 9.23 1.24
N ARG A 131 -1.70 10.14 1.23
CA ARG A 131 -2.56 10.38 0.06
C ARG A 131 -1.74 10.83 -1.15
N GLN A 132 -0.70 11.63 -0.94
CA GLN A 132 0.21 12.07 -2.00
C GLN A 132 1.05 10.91 -2.54
N SER A 133 1.67 10.10 -1.67
CA SER A 133 2.44 8.91 -2.09
C SER A 133 1.57 7.89 -2.83
N HIS A 134 0.33 7.69 -2.40
CA HIS A 134 -0.65 6.86 -3.12
C HIS A 134 -0.90 7.39 -4.54
N LYS A 135 -1.15 8.70 -4.69
CA LYS A 135 -1.35 9.32 -6.01
C LYS A 135 -0.12 9.18 -6.91
N GLU A 136 1.07 9.38 -6.36
CA GLU A 136 2.34 9.20 -7.09
C GLU A 136 2.51 7.77 -7.59
N GLY A 137 2.15 6.77 -6.77
CA GLY A 137 2.10 5.36 -7.16
C GLY A 137 1.14 5.11 -8.34
N LEU A 138 -0.09 5.64 -8.26
CA LEU A 138 -1.08 5.47 -9.33
C LEU A 138 -0.65 6.11 -10.66
N VAL A 139 0.03 7.27 -10.61
CA VAL A 139 0.56 7.91 -11.83
C VAL A 139 1.62 7.02 -12.48
N LYS A 140 2.54 6.45 -11.68
CA LYS A 140 3.59 5.55 -12.19
C LYS A 140 2.99 4.27 -12.80
N ILE A 141 2.02 3.64 -12.14
CA ILE A 141 1.32 2.46 -12.69
C ILE A 141 0.61 2.83 -13.99
N ARG A 142 -0.12 3.95 -14.02
CA ARG A 142 -0.82 4.41 -15.23
C ARG A 142 0.14 4.57 -16.40
N GLU A 143 1.32 5.13 -16.18
CA GLU A 143 2.30 5.34 -17.24
C GLU A 143 2.83 4.02 -17.81
N HIS A 144 3.15 3.05 -16.96
CA HIS A 144 3.51 1.71 -17.43
C HIS A 144 2.41 1.05 -18.26
N LEU A 145 1.17 1.08 -17.78
CA LEU A 145 0.05 0.43 -18.47
C LEU A 145 -0.29 1.17 -19.79
N ARG A 146 -0.13 2.50 -19.83
CA ARG A 146 -0.26 3.28 -21.07
C ARG A 146 0.75 2.83 -22.12
N LEU A 147 2.03 2.72 -21.75
CA LEU A 147 3.09 2.29 -22.66
C LEU A 147 2.93 0.82 -23.09
N ALA A 148 2.51 -0.06 -22.19
CA ALA A 148 2.18 -1.44 -22.52
C ALA A 148 1.05 -1.53 -23.57
N ARG A 149 0.02 -0.69 -23.46
CA ARG A 149 -1.05 -0.60 -24.46
C ARG A 149 -0.54 -0.06 -25.79
N GLU A 150 0.28 0.98 -25.79
CA GLU A 150 0.88 1.55 -27.02
C GLU A 150 1.78 0.56 -27.76
N ARG A 151 2.41 -0.37 -27.03
CA ARG A 151 3.21 -1.46 -27.60
C ARG A 151 2.41 -2.73 -27.89
N GLY A 152 1.09 -2.69 -27.78
CA GLY A 152 0.21 -3.83 -28.09
C GLY A 152 0.30 -4.99 -27.08
N GLN A 153 0.87 -4.77 -25.90
CA GLN A 153 0.94 -5.78 -24.83
C GLN A 153 -0.36 -5.86 -24.01
N LEU A 154 -1.11 -4.77 -24.00
CA LEU A 154 -2.46 -4.68 -23.46
C LEU A 154 -3.46 -4.34 -24.57
N PRO A 155 -4.73 -4.74 -24.45
CA PRO A 155 -5.74 -4.42 -25.45
C PRO A 155 -5.99 -2.92 -25.61
N ALA A 156 -6.20 -2.50 -26.85
CA ALA A 156 -6.33 -1.09 -27.21
C ALA A 156 -7.55 -0.41 -26.56
N ASP A 157 -8.59 -1.18 -26.24
CA ASP A 157 -9.85 -0.76 -25.63
C ASP A 157 -9.89 -0.96 -24.10
N LEU A 158 -8.75 -1.25 -23.46
CA LEU A 158 -8.64 -1.31 -22.01
C LEU A 158 -9.01 0.04 -21.38
N ASP A 159 -9.96 0.02 -20.44
CA ASP A 159 -10.25 1.15 -19.55
C ASP A 159 -9.08 1.31 -18.58
N LEU A 160 -8.20 2.27 -18.89
CA LEU A 160 -6.97 2.47 -18.16
C LEU A 160 -7.21 2.95 -16.73
N ASP A 161 -8.26 3.75 -16.49
CA ASP A 161 -8.53 4.29 -15.17
C ASP A 161 -9.07 3.20 -14.24
N LEU A 162 -9.99 2.36 -14.72
CA LEU A 162 -10.46 1.21 -13.95
C LEU A 162 -9.32 0.20 -13.74
N ALA A 163 -8.55 -0.11 -14.77
CA ALA A 163 -7.43 -1.04 -14.72
C ALA A 163 -6.36 -0.65 -13.68
N VAL A 164 -5.95 0.62 -13.67
CA VAL A 164 -4.96 1.14 -12.71
C VAL A 164 -5.45 1.00 -11.28
N ASN A 165 -6.72 1.37 -11.02
CA ASN A 165 -7.29 1.29 -9.68
C ASN A 165 -7.45 -0.16 -9.22
N ALA A 166 -7.98 -1.05 -10.08
CA ALA A 166 -8.14 -2.46 -9.76
C ALA A 166 -6.78 -3.14 -9.49
N PHE A 167 -5.79 -2.91 -10.35
CA PHE A 167 -4.46 -3.47 -10.19
C PHE A 167 -3.77 -3.00 -8.90
N HIS A 168 -3.82 -1.69 -8.62
CA HIS A 168 -3.25 -1.15 -7.39
C HIS A 168 -3.97 -1.68 -6.14
N ALA A 169 -5.30 -1.80 -6.18
CA ALA A 169 -6.09 -2.38 -5.11
C ALA A 169 -5.75 -3.85 -4.84
N CYS A 170 -5.50 -4.66 -5.89
CA CYS A 170 -5.06 -6.05 -5.73
C CYS A 170 -3.73 -6.15 -4.98
N ILE A 171 -2.75 -5.32 -5.32
CA ILE A 171 -1.46 -5.29 -4.61
C ILE A 171 -1.65 -4.86 -3.16
N GLY A 172 -2.32 -3.72 -2.93
CA GLY A 172 -2.55 -3.21 -1.58
C GLY A 172 -3.35 -4.18 -0.71
N GLY A 173 -4.36 -4.83 -1.28
CA GLY A 173 -5.19 -5.83 -0.61
C GLY A 173 -4.42 -7.08 -0.22
N VAL A 174 -3.60 -7.64 -1.12
CA VAL A 174 -2.73 -8.79 -0.79
C VAL A 174 -1.76 -8.45 0.33
N LEU A 175 -1.10 -7.28 0.25
CA LEU A 175 -0.16 -6.86 1.29
C LEU A 175 -0.85 -6.63 2.63
N ALA A 176 -1.97 -5.90 2.65
CA ALA A 176 -2.72 -5.64 3.88
C ALA A 176 -3.22 -6.94 4.51
N HIS A 177 -3.81 -7.83 3.71
CA HIS A 177 -4.31 -9.13 4.18
C HIS A 177 -3.18 -9.99 4.74
N TRP A 178 -2.09 -10.17 3.99
CA TRP A 178 -0.97 -11.00 4.45
C TRP A 178 -0.28 -10.42 5.69
N LEU A 179 -0.14 -9.11 5.79
CA LEU A 179 0.44 -8.47 6.98
C LEU A 179 -0.47 -8.56 8.21
N PHE A 180 -1.76 -8.80 8.02
CA PHE A 180 -2.71 -9.02 9.10
C PHE A 180 -2.64 -10.46 9.62
N SER A 181 -2.56 -11.45 8.72
CA SER A 181 -2.46 -12.88 9.04
C SER A 181 -1.47 -13.59 8.10
N PRO A 182 -0.14 -13.53 8.37
CA PRO A 182 0.88 -14.12 7.50
C PRO A 182 0.78 -15.63 7.31
N GLU A 183 0.08 -16.31 8.20
CA GLU A 183 -0.18 -17.76 8.18
C GLU A 183 -1.26 -18.20 7.19
N ASP A 184 -2.11 -17.28 6.71
CA ASP A 184 -3.25 -17.62 5.86
C ASP A 184 -2.81 -18.18 4.49
N PHE A 185 -1.67 -17.72 3.98
CA PHE A 185 -1.07 -18.24 2.76
C PHE A 185 0.41 -17.88 2.61
N ASP A 186 1.13 -18.68 1.81
CA ASP A 186 2.54 -18.46 1.51
C ASP A 186 2.72 -17.37 0.43
N LEU A 187 2.96 -16.12 0.85
CA LEU A 187 3.15 -15.01 -0.08
C LEU A 187 4.45 -15.11 -0.89
N ASP A 188 5.55 -15.62 -0.33
CA ASP A 188 6.83 -15.68 -1.06
C ASP A 188 6.76 -16.74 -2.18
N ALA A 189 6.18 -17.90 -1.90
CA ALA A 189 6.01 -18.95 -2.90
C ALA A 189 4.98 -18.58 -4.00
N ASN A 190 4.06 -17.65 -3.72
CA ASN A 190 3.00 -17.26 -4.65
C ASN A 190 3.20 -15.90 -5.31
N ALA A 191 4.23 -15.12 -4.96
CA ALA A 191 4.41 -13.75 -5.42
C ALA A 191 4.40 -13.61 -6.95
N GLU A 192 5.20 -14.41 -7.64
CA GLU A 192 5.25 -14.47 -9.10
C GLU A 192 3.89 -14.84 -9.71
N ARG A 193 3.25 -15.88 -9.16
CA ARG A 193 1.96 -16.38 -9.66
C ARG A 193 0.84 -15.36 -9.46
N MET A 194 0.82 -14.66 -8.33
CA MET A 194 -0.13 -13.57 -8.07
C MET A 194 0.10 -12.39 -9.02
N ALA A 195 1.36 -12.01 -9.23
CA ALA A 195 1.69 -10.97 -10.21
C ALA A 195 1.22 -11.35 -11.62
N ASP A 196 1.46 -12.60 -12.05
CA ASP A 196 0.97 -13.11 -13.35
C ASP A 196 -0.57 -13.06 -13.43
N ALA A 197 -1.28 -13.50 -12.39
CA ALA A 197 -2.74 -13.45 -12.35
C ALA A 197 -3.30 -12.02 -12.46
N PHE A 198 -2.64 -11.04 -11.85
CA PHE A 198 -3.03 -9.63 -11.96
C PHE A 198 -2.81 -9.11 -13.38
N ILE A 199 -1.70 -9.47 -14.02
CA ILE A 199 -1.40 -9.10 -15.41
C ILE A 199 -2.39 -9.77 -16.37
N ASP A 200 -2.70 -11.05 -16.16
CA ASP A 200 -3.68 -11.78 -16.96
C ASP A 200 -5.06 -11.15 -16.86
N THR A 201 -5.45 -10.65 -15.69
CA THR A 201 -6.69 -9.90 -15.52
C THR A 201 -6.73 -8.66 -16.43
N LEU A 202 -5.64 -7.88 -16.48
CA LEU A 202 -5.52 -6.71 -17.37
C LEU A 202 -5.58 -7.10 -18.85
N ARG A 203 -4.96 -8.24 -19.21
CA ARG A 203 -4.88 -8.72 -20.59
C ARG A 203 -6.17 -9.34 -21.08
N LEU A 204 -6.89 -10.07 -20.24
CA LEU A 204 -7.93 -10.99 -20.68
C LEU A 204 -9.35 -10.58 -20.24
N SER A 205 -9.51 -9.80 -19.17
CA SER A 205 -10.83 -9.49 -18.62
C SER A 205 -11.68 -8.60 -19.55
N PRO A 206 -12.85 -9.07 -20.04
CA PRO A 206 -13.79 -8.23 -20.77
C PRO A 206 -14.42 -7.13 -19.90
N ALA A 207 -14.46 -7.33 -18.58
CA ALA A 207 -15.02 -6.36 -17.64
C ALA A 207 -14.16 -5.10 -17.46
N LEU A 208 -12.89 -5.15 -17.89
CA LEU A 208 -11.99 -4.00 -17.88
C LEU A 208 -11.97 -3.24 -19.22
N ARG A 209 -12.86 -3.56 -20.17
CA ARG A 209 -12.92 -2.88 -21.48
C ARG A 209 -13.88 -1.70 -21.44
N LEU A 210 -13.58 -0.66 -22.23
CA LEU A 210 -14.45 0.51 -22.41
C LEU A 210 -15.85 0.13 -22.96
N GLY A 211 -15.99 -1.03 -23.59
CA GLY A 211 -17.27 -1.56 -24.10
C GLY A 211 -18.05 -2.44 -23.12
N TYR A 212 -17.65 -2.52 -21.85
CA TYR A 212 -18.34 -3.35 -20.86
C TYR A 212 -19.80 -2.90 -20.66
N VAL A 213 -20.71 -3.86 -20.70
CA VAL A 213 -22.14 -3.66 -20.38
C VAL A 213 -22.39 -4.21 -18.98
N PRO A 214 -22.76 -3.37 -17.99
CA PRO A 214 -23.02 -3.82 -16.63
C PRO A 214 -24.11 -4.89 -16.56
N ARG A 215 -23.83 -5.98 -15.84
CA ARG A 215 -24.87 -6.92 -15.43
C ARG A 215 -25.76 -6.25 -14.35
N PRO A 216 -27.10 -6.23 -14.51
CA PRO A 216 -28.00 -5.69 -13.49
C PRO A 216 -27.89 -6.44 -12.15
N MET A 217 -27.94 -5.71 -11.03
CA MET A 217 -27.92 -6.27 -9.66
C MET A 217 -29.30 -6.64 -9.10
N ALA A 218 -30.37 -6.46 -9.88
CA ALA A 218 -31.77 -6.52 -9.41
C ALA A 218 -32.13 -7.73 -8.52
N GLN A 219 -31.55 -8.91 -8.80
CA GLN A 219 -31.83 -10.12 -8.02
C GLN A 219 -31.28 -10.07 -6.59
N LEU A 220 -30.12 -9.41 -6.37
CA LEU A 220 -29.51 -9.31 -5.04
C LEU A 220 -30.18 -8.22 -4.20
N ASP A 221 -30.62 -7.13 -4.84
CA ASP A 221 -31.30 -6.03 -4.15
C ASP A 221 -32.66 -6.48 -3.57
N ASP A 222 -33.39 -7.31 -4.32
CA ASP A 222 -34.65 -7.91 -3.87
C ASP A 222 -34.42 -8.93 -2.74
N GLU A 223 -33.38 -9.75 -2.85
CA GLU A 223 -33.01 -10.75 -1.84
C GLU A 223 -32.55 -10.08 -0.53
N LEU A 224 -31.72 -9.04 -0.61
CA LEU A 224 -31.27 -8.26 0.55
C LEU A 224 -32.41 -7.52 1.22
N SER A 225 -33.33 -6.94 0.45
CA SER A 225 -34.52 -6.27 1.01
C SER A 225 -35.39 -7.26 1.78
N THR A 226 -35.60 -8.46 1.21
CA THR A 226 -36.37 -9.54 1.85
C THR A 226 -35.68 -10.03 3.13
N LEU A 227 -34.37 -10.22 3.12
CA LEU A 227 -33.59 -10.64 4.30
C LEU A 227 -33.61 -9.58 5.41
N CYS A 228 -33.50 -8.31 5.05
CA CYS A 228 -33.62 -7.18 6.00
C CYS A 228 -35.01 -7.12 6.65
N GLU A 229 -36.08 -7.29 5.86
CA GLU A 229 -37.45 -7.33 6.38
C GLU A 229 -37.66 -8.50 7.35
N GLN A 230 -37.15 -9.68 7.02
CA GLN A 230 -37.22 -10.87 7.89
C GLN A 230 -36.42 -10.69 9.18
N ALA A 231 -35.25 -10.05 9.13
CA ALA A 231 -34.45 -9.73 10.32
C ALA A 231 -35.19 -8.77 11.26
N CYS A 232 -35.75 -7.67 10.72
CA CYS A 232 -36.55 -6.70 11.48
C CYS A 232 -37.80 -7.36 12.11
N GLN A 233 -38.47 -8.27 11.41
CA GLN A 233 -39.64 -8.98 11.93
C GLN A 233 -39.28 -9.96 13.07
N LYS A 234 -38.11 -10.62 12.99
CA LYS A 234 -37.63 -11.51 14.07
C LYS A 234 -37.23 -10.73 15.33
N GLU A 235 -36.58 -9.58 15.17
CA GLU A 235 -36.27 -8.68 16.29
C GLU A 235 -37.54 -8.12 16.95
N ALA A 236 -38.53 -7.71 16.16
CA ALA A 236 -39.82 -7.23 16.68
C ALA A 236 -40.65 -8.32 17.39
N ALA A 237 -40.44 -9.60 17.05
CA ALA A 237 -41.11 -10.74 17.65
C ALA A 237 -40.44 -11.27 18.95
N GLY A 238 -39.30 -10.70 19.36
CA GLY A 238 -38.59 -11.11 20.59
C GLY A 238 -38.01 -12.52 20.55
N LEU A 239 -37.77 -13.07 19.35
CA LEU A 239 -37.13 -14.37 19.16
C LEU A 239 -35.61 -14.20 19.20
N ASP A 240 -34.97 -14.85 20.18
CA ASP A 240 -33.53 -14.90 20.37
C ASP A 240 -32.83 -15.37 19.08
N THR A 241 -31.89 -14.56 18.57
CA THR A 241 -31.13 -14.82 17.34
C THR A 241 -29.91 -15.73 17.58
N SER A 242 -29.81 -16.35 18.76
CA SER A 242 -28.70 -17.23 19.15
C SER A 242 -28.60 -18.55 18.37
N ASP A 243 -29.63 -18.96 17.61
CA ASP A 243 -29.66 -20.23 16.87
C ASP A 243 -29.34 -20.12 15.36
N LEU A 244 -28.76 -19.02 14.88
CA LEU A 244 -28.37 -18.88 13.47
C LEU A 244 -26.89 -18.53 13.28
N VAL A 245 -26.02 -19.44 13.69
CA VAL A 245 -24.70 -19.63 13.05
C VAL A 245 -24.47 -21.14 12.89
N PRO A 246 -24.38 -21.68 11.66
CA PRO A 246 -23.77 -22.98 11.41
C PRO A 246 -22.25 -22.97 11.67
#